data_AF-A0A1I7VEX3-F1
#
_entry.id   AF-A0A1I7VEX3-F1
#
_cell.length_a   1.000
_cell.length_b   1.000
_cell.length_c   1.000
_cell.angle_alpha   90.00
_cell.angle_beta   90.00
_cell.angle_gamma   90.00
#
_symmetry.space_group_name_H-M   'P 1'
#
loop_
_entity.id
_entity.type
_entity.pdbx_description
1 polymer ?
#
loop_
_entity_poly.entity_id
_entity_poly.type
_entity_poly.pdbx_seq_one_letter_code
_entity_poly.pdbx_strand_id
1 'polypeptide(L)'
;MASKPKRRKTEELDETEAILLGDDLKQIKNILLDFKEIKKVDALESKVKDCPRIGVTLMTVLWKCSLQNFDDQPQWLQILYDVLRILTNIYGTIPSLCSELAEPPGNFANIAVRLLESGPKVPMEVKCEVFRLVCNVATDQRCMELITENTHLVDRIAMAIDHEVIEVAKVALRAANFLTVNKNGIKKYRTSSLTEAYNSGVKLVAIEKLLAICRSIRSSEKEVVE
;
A
#
# COMPACT_ATOMS: atom_id res chain seq x y z
N MET A 1 36.73 10.51 22.56
CA MET A 1 36.67 9.10 22.13
C MET A 1 35.48 8.96 21.18
N ALA A 2 35.73 8.79 19.87
CA ALA A 2 34.66 8.59 18.90
C ALA A 2 34.04 7.19 19.10
N SER A 3 32.73 7.15 19.32
CA SER A 3 31.95 5.90 19.40
C SER A 3 32.07 5.15 18.07
N LYS A 4 32.51 3.90 18.11
CA LYS A 4 32.51 3.02 16.93
C LYS A 4 31.05 2.78 16.51
N PRO A 5 30.73 2.79 15.20
CA PRO A 5 29.39 2.48 14.74
C PRO A 5 29.04 1.05 15.15
N LYS A 6 27.89 0.88 15.84
CA LYS A 6 27.28 -0.42 16.10
C LYS A 6 27.17 -1.16 14.77
N ARG A 7 28.00 -2.18 14.54
CA ARG A 7 27.85 -3.11 13.42
C ARG A 7 26.42 -3.67 13.51
N ARG A 8 25.57 -3.33 12.54
CA ARG A 8 24.30 -4.06 12.31
C ARG A 8 24.68 -5.53 12.15
N LYS A 9 24.07 -6.42 12.94
CA LYS A 9 24.18 -7.86 12.73
C LYS A 9 23.67 -8.13 11.31
N THR A 10 24.53 -8.65 10.43
CA THR A 10 24.09 -9.31 9.21
C THR A 10 23.42 -10.60 9.65
N GLU A 11 22.10 -10.57 9.80
CA GLU A 11 21.31 -11.80 9.83
C GLU A 11 21.56 -12.53 8.51
N GLU A 12 21.90 -13.82 8.58
CA GLU A 12 21.99 -14.66 7.38
C GLU A 12 20.62 -14.64 6.71
N LEU A 13 20.59 -14.22 5.44
CA LEU A 13 19.36 -14.24 4.64
C LEU A 13 18.93 -15.69 4.47
N ASP A 14 17.65 -15.97 4.69
CA ASP A 14 17.12 -17.28 4.36
C ASP A 14 17.11 -17.49 2.83
N GLU A 15 17.01 -18.75 2.38
CA GLU A 15 17.07 -19.07 0.94
C GLU A 15 15.96 -18.38 0.14
N THR A 16 14.77 -18.23 0.72
CA THR A 16 13.63 -17.55 0.06
C THR A 16 13.92 -16.06 -0.08
N GLU A 17 14.48 -15.42 0.94
CA GLU A 17 14.93 -14.03 0.92
C GLU A 17 16.04 -13.82 -0.12
N ALA A 18 17.05 -14.69 -0.15
CA ALA A 18 18.14 -14.61 -1.11
C ALA A 18 17.64 -14.66 -2.56
N ILE A 19 16.68 -15.55 -2.85
CA ILE A 19 16.08 -15.70 -4.17
C ILE A 19 15.24 -14.47 -4.54
N LEU A 20 14.37 -14.01 -3.64
CA LEU A 20 13.50 -12.84 -3.89
C LEU A 20 14.30 -11.54 -4.07
N LEU A 21 15.46 -11.43 -3.41
CA LEU A 21 16.39 -10.31 -3.57
C LEU A 21 17.30 -10.44 -4.79
N GLY A 22 17.36 -11.61 -5.44
CA GLY A 22 18.05 -11.84 -6.70
C GLY A 22 17.27 -11.34 -7.92
N ASP A 23 17.75 -11.67 -9.12
CA ASP A 23 17.11 -11.30 -10.40
C ASP A 23 16.67 -12.52 -11.23
N ASP A 24 16.68 -13.72 -10.63
CA ASP A 24 16.13 -14.93 -11.26
C ASP A 24 14.60 -14.88 -11.23
N LEU A 25 14.03 -14.31 -12.30
CA LEU A 25 12.57 -14.13 -12.45
C LEU A 25 11.80 -15.45 -12.36
N LYS A 26 12.41 -16.57 -12.75
CA LYS A 26 11.75 -17.88 -12.70
C LYS A 26 11.62 -18.34 -11.25
N GLN A 27 12.69 -18.21 -10.47
CA GLN A 27 12.65 -18.58 -9.06
C GLN A 27 11.77 -17.63 -8.24
N ILE A 28 11.85 -16.31 -8.51
CA ILE A 28 10.94 -15.32 -7.91
C ILE A 28 9.49 -15.70 -8.17
N LYS A 29 9.14 -15.99 -9.42
CA LYS A 29 7.77 -16.36 -9.80
C LYS A 29 7.30 -17.62 -9.08
N ASN A 30 8.15 -18.63 -8.92
CA ASN A 30 7.78 -19.86 -8.20
C ASN A 30 7.47 -19.57 -6.73
N ILE A 31 8.28 -18.76 -6.06
CA ILE A 31 8.00 -18.36 -4.67
C ILE A 31 6.70 -17.57 -4.57
N LEU A 32 6.45 -16.63 -5.48
CA LEU A 32 5.19 -15.87 -5.48
C LEU A 32 3.96 -16.77 -5.72
N LEU A 33 4.08 -17.78 -6.58
CA LEU A 33 3.01 -18.77 -6.80
C LEU A 33 2.70 -19.54 -5.52
N ASP A 34 3.72 -20.00 -4.78
CA ASP A 34 3.54 -20.70 -3.51
C ASP A 34 2.74 -19.86 -2.51
N PHE A 35 3.06 -18.57 -2.38
CA PHE A 35 2.30 -17.64 -1.52
C PHE A 35 0.87 -17.40 -2.01
N LYS A 36 0.67 -17.30 -3.33
CA LYS A 36 -0.63 -17.03 -3.95
C LYS A 36 -1.61 -18.20 -3.81
N GLU A 37 -1.11 -19.43 -3.72
CA GLU A 37 -1.94 -20.63 -3.54
C GLU A 37 -2.44 -20.82 -2.09
N ILE A 38 -1.89 -20.08 -1.13
CA ILE A 38 -2.30 -20.13 0.27
C ILE A 38 -3.66 -19.46 0.46
N LYS A 39 -4.71 -20.28 0.62
CA LYS A 39 -6.10 -19.82 0.85
C LYS A 39 -6.51 -19.77 2.32
N LYS A 40 -5.82 -20.50 3.19
CA LYS A 40 -6.16 -20.62 4.62
C LYS A 40 -5.34 -19.64 5.44
N VAL A 41 -5.99 -18.92 6.36
CA VAL A 41 -5.36 -17.95 7.27
C VAL A 41 -4.23 -18.61 8.07
N ASP A 42 -4.50 -19.74 8.75
CA ASP A 42 -3.50 -20.44 9.57
C ASP A 42 -2.27 -20.88 8.77
N ALA A 43 -2.47 -21.27 7.50
CA ALA A 43 -1.37 -21.66 6.61
C ALA A 43 -0.53 -20.46 6.20
N LEU A 44 -1.15 -19.29 5.99
CA LEU A 44 -0.44 -18.05 5.70
C LEU A 44 0.36 -17.59 6.93
N GLU A 45 -0.25 -17.62 8.11
CA GLU A 45 0.43 -17.29 9.36
C GLU A 45 1.62 -18.20 9.63
N SER A 46 1.48 -19.52 9.39
CA SER A 46 2.59 -20.46 9.51
C SER A 46 3.71 -20.12 8.53
N LYS A 47 3.37 -19.89 7.26
CA LYS A 47 4.37 -19.59 6.22
C LYS A 47 5.13 -18.29 6.52
N VAL A 48 4.44 -17.27 7.01
CA VAL A 48 5.06 -16.00 7.42
C VAL A 48 5.98 -16.20 8.63
N LYS A 49 5.62 -17.07 9.58
CA LYS A 49 6.51 -17.38 10.72
C LYS A 49 7.80 -18.08 10.29
N ASP A 50 7.73 -18.92 9.25
CA ASP A 50 8.89 -19.58 8.67
C ASP A 50 9.79 -18.62 7.87
N CYS A 51 9.25 -17.49 7.44
CA CYS A 51 9.95 -16.43 6.68
C CYS A 51 9.74 -15.06 7.37
N PRO A 52 10.37 -14.81 8.53
CA PRO A 52 10.01 -13.71 9.41
C PRO A 52 10.18 -12.30 8.81
N ARG A 53 10.97 -12.11 7.74
CA ARG A 53 11.10 -10.81 7.05
C ARG A 53 10.41 -10.77 5.69
N ILE A 54 9.50 -11.68 5.42
CA ILE A 54 8.82 -11.79 4.13
C ILE A 54 8.12 -10.50 3.71
N GLY A 55 7.58 -9.72 4.65
CA GLY A 55 6.99 -8.41 4.37
C GLY A 55 7.99 -7.45 3.73
N VAL A 56 9.15 -7.27 4.37
CA VAL A 56 10.27 -6.45 3.87
C VAL A 56 10.79 -6.96 2.53
N THR A 57 10.93 -8.28 2.38
CA THR A 57 11.45 -8.90 1.17
C THR A 57 10.50 -8.71 -0.02
N LEU A 58 9.20 -8.96 0.16
CA LEU A 58 8.19 -8.70 -0.87
C LEU A 58 8.05 -7.21 -1.18
N MET A 59 8.22 -6.33 -0.19
CA MET A 59 8.28 -4.88 -0.43
C MET A 59 9.50 -4.49 -1.29
N THR A 60 10.62 -5.21 -1.14
CA THR A 60 11.81 -5.01 -1.97
C THR A 60 11.59 -5.49 -3.40
N VAL A 61 10.89 -6.62 -3.60
CA VAL A 61 10.43 -7.06 -4.92
C VAL A 61 9.49 -6.02 -5.55
N LEU A 62 8.55 -5.48 -4.77
CA LEU A 62 7.66 -4.41 -5.24
C LEU A 62 8.45 -3.16 -5.66
N TRP A 63 9.46 -2.77 -4.89
CA TRP A 63 10.35 -1.66 -5.25
C TRP A 63 11.10 -1.95 -6.56
N LYS A 64 11.69 -3.14 -6.73
CA LYS A 64 12.34 -3.55 -7.97
C LYS A 64 11.38 -3.44 -9.15
N CYS A 65 10.15 -3.95 -9.01
CA CYS A 65 9.11 -3.86 -10.05
C CYS A 65 8.83 -2.41 -10.43
N SER A 66 8.76 -1.50 -9.45
CA SER A 66 8.51 -0.07 -9.69
C SER A 66 9.60 0.65 -10.50
N LEU A 67 10.78 0.04 -10.64
CA LEU A 67 11.91 0.57 -11.42
C LEU A 67 11.97 0.03 -12.85
N GLN A 68 11.15 -0.97 -13.20
CA GLN A 68 11.26 -1.67 -14.47
C GLN A 68 10.59 -0.93 -15.62
N ASN A 69 11.11 -1.14 -16.83
CA ASN A 69 10.39 -0.83 -18.06
C ASN A 69 9.65 -2.08 -18.54
N PHE A 70 8.32 -2.11 -18.38
CA PHE A 70 7.52 -3.30 -18.70
C PHE A 70 7.44 -3.61 -20.20
N ASP A 71 7.70 -2.62 -21.05
CA ASP A 71 7.78 -2.80 -22.50
C ASP A 71 8.95 -3.72 -22.88
N ASP A 72 10.10 -3.58 -22.19
CA ASP A 72 11.30 -4.37 -22.45
C ASP A 72 11.27 -5.71 -21.70
N GLN A 73 10.63 -5.74 -20.52
CA GLN A 73 10.60 -6.91 -19.65
C GLN A 73 9.18 -7.16 -19.10
N PRO A 74 8.27 -7.71 -19.91
CA PRO A 74 6.85 -7.87 -19.54
C PRO A 74 6.63 -8.84 -18.38
N GLN A 75 7.59 -9.72 -18.10
CA GLN A 75 7.52 -10.65 -16.96
C GLN A 75 7.43 -9.92 -15.62
N TRP A 76 8.07 -8.75 -15.50
CA TRP A 76 7.99 -7.93 -14.29
C TRP A 76 6.60 -7.37 -14.02
N LEU A 77 5.76 -7.20 -15.05
CA LEU A 77 4.39 -6.73 -14.85
C LEU A 77 3.56 -7.80 -14.14
N GLN A 78 3.75 -9.07 -14.50
CA GLN A 78 3.10 -10.19 -13.81
C GLN A 78 3.60 -10.31 -12.36
N ILE A 79 4.91 -10.19 -12.15
CA ILE A 79 5.53 -10.19 -10.80
C ILE A 79 4.97 -9.03 -9.97
N LEU A 80 4.87 -7.82 -10.53
CA LEU A 80 4.26 -6.66 -9.88
C LEU A 80 2.84 -6.95 -9.43
N TYR A 81 2.02 -7.52 -10.32
CA TYR A 81 0.63 -7.84 -10.00
C TYR A 81 0.53 -8.90 -8.90
N ASP A 82 1.35 -9.96 -8.98
CA ASP A 82 1.34 -11.02 -7.98
C ASP A 82 1.84 -10.53 -6.60
N VAL A 83 2.94 -9.76 -6.55
CA VAL A 83 3.46 -9.24 -5.29
C VAL A 83 2.50 -8.25 -4.62
N LEU A 84 1.81 -7.40 -5.39
CA LEU A 84 0.76 -6.50 -4.86
C LEU A 84 -0.37 -7.28 -4.20
N ARG A 85 -0.84 -8.35 -4.85
CA ARG A 85 -1.92 -9.20 -4.31
C ARG A 85 -1.49 -9.97 -3.07
N ILE A 86 -0.27 -10.50 -3.06
CA ILE A 86 0.29 -11.22 -1.91
C ILE A 86 0.44 -10.26 -0.73
N LEU A 87 1.05 -9.10 -0.93
CA LEU A 87 1.17 -8.08 0.12
C LEU A 87 -0.20 -7.62 0.64
N THR A 88 -1.17 -7.40 -0.27
CA THR A 88 -2.55 -7.05 0.12
C THR A 88 -3.16 -8.14 0.99
N ASN A 89 -2.98 -9.42 0.63
CA ASN A 89 -3.49 -10.54 1.41
C ASN A 89 -2.81 -10.67 2.78
N ILE A 90 -1.47 -10.55 2.82
CA ILE A 90 -0.67 -10.62 4.04
C ILE A 90 -1.11 -9.52 5.01
N TYR A 91 -1.12 -8.25 4.59
CA TYR A 91 -1.47 -7.15 5.48
C TYR A 91 -2.96 -7.09 5.83
N GLY A 92 -3.82 -7.63 4.97
CA GLY A 92 -5.25 -7.81 5.28
C GLY A 92 -5.51 -8.90 6.33
N THR A 93 -4.62 -9.90 6.41
CA THR A 93 -4.78 -11.07 7.31
C THR A 93 -3.98 -10.92 8.59
N ILE A 94 -2.77 -10.36 8.50
CA ILE A 94 -1.81 -10.18 9.60
C ILE A 94 -1.40 -8.69 9.67
N PRO A 95 -2.28 -7.80 10.15
CA PRO A 95 -2.03 -6.35 10.15
C PRO A 95 -0.80 -5.94 10.98
N SER A 96 -0.37 -6.77 11.94
CA SER A 96 0.81 -6.51 12.75
C SER A 96 2.11 -6.41 11.93
N LEU A 97 2.15 -6.95 10.71
CA LEU A 97 3.32 -6.84 9.82
C LEU A 97 3.39 -5.49 9.09
N CYS A 98 2.29 -4.72 9.06
CA CYS A 98 2.30 -3.40 8.42
C CYS A 98 3.38 -2.50 9.03
N SER A 99 3.65 -2.63 10.34
CA SER A 99 4.63 -1.81 11.03
C SER A 99 6.04 -1.81 10.41
N GLU A 100 6.43 -2.91 9.76
CA GLU A 100 7.73 -3.04 9.09
C GLU A 100 7.87 -2.03 7.94
N LEU A 101 6.75 -1.62 7.34
CA LEU A 101 6.74 -0.66 6.22
C LEU A 101 6.99 0.78 6.64
N ALA A 102 6.69 1.10 7.90
CA ALA A 102 6.97 2.40 8.48
C ALA A 102 8.41 2.52 9.00
N GLU A 103 9.20 1.44 8.99
CA GLU A 103 10.59 1.48 9.42
C GLU A 103 11.50 2.11 8.36
N PRO A 104 12.49 2.94 8.75
CA PRO A 104 13.41 3.56 7.81
C PRO A 104 14.17 2.52 6.94
N PRO A 105 14.24 2.71 5.62
CA PRO A 105 13.96 3.97 4.90
C PRO A 105 12.49 4.20 4.48
N GLY A 106 11.51 3.38 4.88
CA GLY A 106 10.08 3.66 4.71
C GLY A 106 9.67 4.03 3.28
N ASN A 107 9.84 3.11 2.33
CA ASN A 107 9.70 3.43 0.90
C ASN A 107 8.29 3.20 0.31
N PHE A 108 7.34 2.67 1.10
CA PHE A 108 6.04 2.24 0.56
C PHE A 108 5.29 3.36 -0.15
N ALA A 109 5.15 4.54 0.48
CA ALA A 109 4.40 5.64 -0.11
C ALA A 109 5.01 6.12 -1.44
N ASN A 110 6.34 6.21 -1.51
CA ASN A 110 7.05 6.60 -2.73
C ASN A 110 6.91 5.56 -3.84
N ILE A 111 6.93 4.26 -3.50
CA ILE A 111 6.69 3.17 -4.45
C ILE A 111 5.25 3.25 -4.99
N ALA A 112 4.27 3.46 -4.12
CA ALA A 112 2.86 3.59 -4.50
C ALA A 112 2.65 4.77 -5.45
N VAL A 113 3.21 5.95 -5.14
CA VAL A 113 3.15 7.13 -6.02
C VAL A 113 3.73 6.80 -7.40
N ARG A 114 4.94 6.22 -7.44
CA ARG A 114 5.61 5.88 -8.71
C ARG A 114 4.73 4.98 -9.58
N LEU A 115 4.13 3.95 -8.99
CA LEU A 115 3.27 3.01 -9.72
C LEU A 115 1.97 3.67 -10.22
N LEU A 116 1.35 4.52 -9.41
CA LEU A 116 0.15 5.27 -9.79
C LEU A 116 0.44 6.28 -10.93
N GLU A 117 1.63 6.88 -10.90
CA GLU A 117 2.11 7.87 -11.88
C GLU A 117 2.75 7.28 -13.14
N SER A 118 2.87 5.95 -13.24
CA SER A 118 3.53 5.25 -14.36
C SER A 118 2.80 5.35 -15.72
N GLY A 119 1.87 6.29 -15.89
CA GLY A 119 1.12 6.47 -17.14
C GLY A 119 0.39 5.19 -17.57
N PRO A 120 0.32 4.89 -18.89
CA PRO A 120 -0.33 3.68 -19.40
C PRO A 120 0.51 2.41 -19.23
N LYS A 121 1.79 2.52 -18.80
CA LYS A 121 2.69 1.37 -18.65
C LYS A 121 2.24 0.39 -17.56
N VAL A 122 1.58 0.92 -16.52
CA VAL A 122 0.94 0.11 -15.48
C VAL A 122 -0.56 0.12 -15.74
N PRO A 123 -1.19 -1.03 -16.07
CA PRO A 123 -2.62 -1.12 -16.29
C PRO A 123 -3.43 -0.67 -15.09
N MET A 124 -4.63 -0.16 -15.34
CA MET A 124 -5.49 0.35 -14.27
C MET A 124 -5.87 -0.71 -13.24
N GLU A 125 -5.98 -1.97 -13.66
CA GLU A 125 -6.22 -3.12 -12.78
C GLU A 125 -5.11 -3.26 -11.73
N VAL A 126 -3.85 -3.07 -12.14
CA VAL A 126 -2.68 -3.11 -11.24
C VAL A 126 -2.68 -1.89 -10.31
N LYS A 127 -3.00 -0.70 -10.83
CA LYS A 127 -3.16 0.51 -10.00
C LYS A 127 -4.27 0.37 -8.96
N CYS A 128 -5.34 -0.36 -9.30
CA CYS A 128 -6.41 -0.68 -8.35
C CYS A 128 -5.89 -1.55 -7.19
N GLU A 129 -4.99 -2.52 -7.46
CA GLU A 129 -4.33 -3.27 -6.38
C GLU A 129 -3.43 -2.39 -5.51
N VAL A 130 -2.76 -1.38 -6.07
CA VAL A 130 -2.02 -0.39 -5.27
C VAL A 130 -2.94 0.31 -4.27
N PHE A 131 -4.13 0.76 -4.70
CA PHE A 131 -5.09 1.36 -3.78
C PHE A 131 -5.62 0.37 -2.73
N ARG A 132 -5.81 -0.91 -3.08
CA ARG A 132 -6.21 -1.95 -2.11
C ARG A 132 -5.13 -2.19 -1.07
N LEU A 133 -3.86 -2.25 -1.50
CA LEU A 133 -2.72 -2.36 -0.60
C LEU A 133 -2.66 -1.16 0.35
N VAL A 134 -2.82 0.06 -0.16
CA VAL A 134 -2.91 1.29 0.67
C VAL A 134 -4.00 1.16 1.74
N CYS A 135 -5.19 0.64 1.39
CA CYS A 135 -6.27 0.45 2.37
C CYS A 135 -5.87 -0.49 3.51
N ASN A 136 -5.18 -1.58 3.21
CA ASN A 136 -4.76 -2.55 4.23
C ASN A 136 -3.58 -2.05 5.06
N VAL A 137 -2.65 -1.34 4.44
CA VAL A 137 -1.51 -0.74 5.13
C VAL A 137 -1.96 0.39 6.06
N ALA A 138 -2.95 1.19 5.66
CA ALA A 138 -3.50 2.28 6.46
C ALA A 138 -4.26 1.84 7.73
N THR A 139 -4.42 0.53 7.98
CA THR A 139 -4.99 0.06 9.26
C THR A 139 -3.99 0.16 10.41
N ASP A 140 -2.69 0.23 10.13
CA ASP A 140 -1.66 0.52 11.13
C ASP A 140 -1.41 2.04 11.22
N GLN A 141 -1.35 2.56 12.44
CA GLN A 141 -1.23 4.00 12.70
C GLN A 141 0.06 4.60 12.13
N ARG A 142 1.20 3.91 12.23
CA ARG A 142 2.49 4.43 11.72
C ARG A 142 2.51 4.45 10.21
N CYS A 143 1.91 3.45 9.59
CA CYS A 143 1.73 3.41 8.14
C CYS A 143 0.77 4.48 7.64
N MET A 144 -0.31 4.74 8.37
CA MET A 144 -1.24 5.81 8.05
C MET A 144 -0.54 7.17 8.09
N GLU A 145 0.27 7.45 9.12
CA GLU A 145 1.10 8.65 9.22
C GLU A 145 2.02 8.80 8.00
N LEU A 146 2.76 7.74 7.66
CA LEU A 146 3.63 7.69 6.47
C LEU A 146 2.87 7.95 5.15
N ILE A 147 1.62 7.48 5.03
CA ILE A 147 0.79 7.76 3.85
C ILE A 147 0.34 9.24 3.85
N THR A 148 -0.11 9.76 4.99
CA THR A 148 -0.60 11.15 5.10
C THR A 148 0.49 12.20 4.92
N GLU A 149 1.71 11.90 5.35
CA GLU A 149 2.88 12.78 5.15
C GLU A 149 3.32 12.82 3.67
N ASN A 150 2.95 11.82 2.87
CA ASN A 150 3.22 11.80 1.43
C ASN A 150 2.08 12.48 0.67
N THR A 151 2.15 13.81 0.53
CA THR A 151 1.13 14.63 -0.14
C THR A 151 0.84 14.19 -1.57
N HIS A 152 1.84 13.68 -2.30
CA HIS A 152 1.65 13.13 -3.64
C HIS A 152 0.75 11.89 -3.62
N LEU A 153 0.94 10.97 -2.68
CA LEU A 153 0.09 9.79 -2.53
C LEU A 153 -1.34 10.19 -2.16
N VAL A 154 -1.50 11.13 -1.23
CA VAL A 154 -2.81 11.66 -0.83
C VAL A 154 -3.53 12.28 -2.02
N ASP A 155 -2.84 13.09 -2.83
CA ASP A 155 -3.41 13.69 -4.03
C ASP A 155 -3.84 12.63 -5.06
N ARG A 156 -3.04 11.56 -5.25
CA ARG A 156 -3.41 10.45 -6.15
C ARG A 156 -4.63 9.68 -5.66
N ILE A 157 -4.76 9.48 -4.35
CA ILE A 157 -5.96 8.88 -3.75
C ILE A 157 -7.17 9.79 -3.98
N ALA A 158 -7.05 11.09 -3.71
CA ALA A 158 -8.13 12.05 -3.90
C ALA A 158 -8.60 12.12 -5.35
N MET A 159 -7.68 12.16 -6.32
CA MET A 159 -8.01 12.14 -7.75
C MET A 159 -8.75 10.86 -8.16
N ALA A 160 -8.41 9.72 -7.56
CA ALA A 160 -9.02 8.44 -7.89
C ALA A 160 -10.46 8.28 -7.36
N ILE A 161 -10.93 9.13 -6.45
CA ILE A 161 -12.31 9.11 -5.93
C ILE A 161 -13.33 9.42 -7.04
N ASP A 162 -12.97 10.29 -7.98
CA ASP A 162 -13.82 10.69 -9.11
C ASP A 162 -13.50 9.93 -10.40
N HIS A 163 -12.89 8.75 -10.28
CA HIS A 163 -12.51 7.96 -11.44
C HIS A 163 -13.73 7.34 -12.13
N GLU A 164 -13.72 7.31 -13.48
CA GLU A 164 -14.81 6.77 -14.30
C GLU A 164 -15.12 5.29 -14.02
N VAL A 165 -14.08 4.51 -13.74
CA VAL A 165 -14.18 3.12 -13.30
C VAL A 165 -14.64 3.06 -11.84
N ILE A 166 -15.88 2.63 -11.62
CA ILE A 166 -16.54 2.56 -10.30
C ILE A 166 -15.70 1.82 -9.25
N GLU A 167 -15.06 0.72 -9.61
CA GLU A 167 -14.26 -0.06 -8.65
C GLU A 167 -13.01 0.71 -8.16
N VAL A 168 -12.41 1.52 -9.02
CA VAL A 168 -11.31 2.40 -8.63
C VAL A 168 -11.81 3.46 -7.65
N ALA A 169 -12.91 4.13 -8.00
CA ALA A 169 -13.54 5.13 -7.13
C ALA A 169 -13.89 4.56 -5.75
N LYS A 170 -14.46 3.34 -5.70
CA LYS A 170 -14.78 2.65 -4.43
C LYS A 170 -13.55 2.38 -3.56
N VAL A 171 -12.46 1.87 -4.15
CA VAL A 171 -11.24 1.56 -3.38
C VAL A 171 -10.54 2.84 -2.94
N ALA A 172 -10.48 3.87 -3.80
CA ALA A 172 -9.93 5.17 -3.45
C ALA A 172 -10.73 5.86 -2.33
N LEU A 173 -12.06 5.79 -2.39
CA LEU A 173 -12.97 6.26 -1.36
C LEU A 173 -12.72 5.55 -0.02
N ARG A 174 -12.52 4.23 -0.06
CA ARG A 174 -12.17 3.44 1.13
C ARG A 174 -10.83 3.88 1.72
N ALA A 175 -9.81 4.08 0.89
CA ALA A 175 -8.51 4.59 1.33
C ALA A 175 -8.65 5.98 1.98
N ALA A 176 -9.35 6.91 1.32
CA ALA A 176 -9.61 8.24 1.87
C ALA A 176 -10.33 8.20 3.22
N ASN A 177 -11.30 7.30 3.39
CA ASN A 177 -11.98 7.14 4.68
C ASN A 177 -11.02 6.74 5.80
N PHE A 178 -10.03 5.87 5.56
CA PHE A 178 -8.99 5.56 6.54
C PHE A 178 -8.16 6.80 6.90
N LEU A 179 -7.80 7.62 5.90
CA LEU A 179 -6.96 8.82 6.10
C LEU A 179 -7.69 9.99 6.75
N THR A 180 -9.01 10.11 6.58
CA THR A 180 -9.81 11.16 7.24
C THR A 180 -9.95 10.97 8.75
N VAL A 181 -9.62 9.78 9.25
CA VAL A 181 -9.53 9.50 10.67
C VAL A 181 -8.10 9.81 11.11
N ASN A 182 -7.82 11.08 11.48
CA ASN A 182 -7.14 11.46 12.75
C ASN A 182 -6.10 12.62 12.67
N LYS A 183 -6.39 13.69 13.41
CA LYS A 183 -5.42 14.35 14.34
C LYS A 183 -5.93 14.43 15.80
N ASN A 184 -7.24 14.25 16.06
CA ASN A 184 -7.88 14.45 17.39
C ASN A 184 -8.77 13.28 17.90
N GLY A 185 -8.66 12.06 17.35
CA GLY A 185 -9.43 10.89 17.81
C GLY A 185 -10.95 10.96 17.60
N ILE A 186 -11.46 11.91 16.81
CA ILE A 186 -12.90 12.06 16.58
C ILE A 186 -13.30 11.26 15.34
N LYS A 187 -14.02 10.14 15.56
CA LYS A 187 -14.93 9.53 14.58
C LYS A 187 -16.06 10.53 14.28
N LYS A 188 -15.83 11.52 13.42
CA LYS A 188 -16.91 12.41 12.98
C LYS A 188 -17.43 11.92 11.63
N TYR A 189 -18.62 11.31 11.72
CA TYR A 189 -19.52 10.84 10.68
C TYR A 189 -19.34 9.41 10.16
N ARG A 190 -19.98 8.50 10.91
CA ARG A 190 -20.67 7.28 10.46
C ARG A 190 -20.08 6.60 9.21
N THR A 191 -19.16 5.68 9.48
CA THR A 191 -18.72 4.62 8.57
C THR A 191 -19.86 3.79 7.98
N SER A 192 -21.05 3.75 8.59
CA SER A 192 -22.24 3.12 8.03
C SER A 192 -22.92 3.96 6.94
N SER A 193 -22.99 5.28 7.12
CA SER A 193 -23.81 6.16 6.26
C SER A 193 -23.18 6.51 4.91
N LEU A 194 -21.84 6.53 4.80
CA LEU A 194 -21.15 6.81 3.53
C LEU A 194 -21.13 5.58 2.61
N THR A 195 -20.95 4.39 3.17
CA THR A 195 -21.03 3.13 2.43
C THR A 195 -22.48 2.82 2.03
N GLU A 196 -23.47 3.11 2.90
CA GLU A 196 -24.90 3.05 2.56
C GLU A 196 -25.31 4.10 1.52
N ALA A 197 -24.88 5.35 1.64
CA ALA A 197 -25.18 6.40 0.66
C ALA A 197 -24.61 6.09 -0.73
N TYR A 198 -23.41 5.50 -0.79
CA TYR A 198 -22.80 5.09 -2.06
C TYR A 198 -23.46 3.84 -2.66
N ASN A 199 -23.84 2.85 -1.83
CA ASN A 199 -24.62 1.68 -2.26
C ASN A 199 -26.04 2.06 -2.74
N SER A 200 -26.59 3.18 -2.27
CA SER A 200 -27.87 3.75 -2.72
C SER A 200 -27.79 4.64 -3.98
N GLY A 201 -26.62 4.77 -4.61
CA GLY A 201 -26.47 5.53 -5.86
C GLY A 201 -26.39 7.07 -5.71
N VAL A 202 -26.24 7.59 -4.48
CA VAL A 202 -26.16 9.03 -4.23
C VAL A 202 -24.70 9.51 -4.42
N LYS A 203 -24.27 9.58 -5.69
CA LYS A 203 -22.88 9.91 -6.07
C LYS A 203 -22.46 11.35 -5.69
N LEU A 204 -23.32 12.35 -5.88
CA LEU A 204 -22.90 13.76 -5.77
C LEU A 204 -22.64 14.23 -4.33
N VAL A 205 -23.56 13.94 -3.41
CA VAL A 205 -23.51 14.49 -2.05
C VAL A 205 -22.39 13.89 -1.20
N ALA A 206 -22.05 12.62 -1.45
CA ALA A 206 -20.93 11.97 -0.76
C ALA A 206 -19.59 12.54 -1.25
N ILE A 207 -19.42 12.74 -2.56
CA ILE A 207 -18.23 13.33 -3.18
C ILE A 207 -18.05 14.79 -2.72
N GLU A 208 -19.11 15.60 -2.69
CA GLU A 208 -19.03 16.99 -2.20
C GLU A 208 -18.63 17.07 -0.72
N LYS A 209 -19.17 16.19 0.13
CA LYS A 209 -18.80 16.14 1.56
C LYS A 209 -17.36 15.70 1.76
N LEU A 210 -16.85 14.78 0.95
CA LEU A 210 -15.45 14.34 1.03
C LEU A 210 -14.47 15.37 0.47
N LEU A 211 -14.82 16.02 -0.65
CA LEU A 211 -14.05 17.16 -1.16
C LEU A 211 -13.99 18.30 -0.15
N ALA A 212 -15.07 18.54 0.60
CA ALA A 212 -15.07 19.52 1.70
C ALA A 212 -14.14 19.10 2.85
N ILE A 213 -14.09 17.81 3.19
CA ILE A 213 -13.16 17.27 4.21
C ILE A 213 -11.71 17.40 3.73
N CYS A 214 -11.39 17.00 2.50
CA CYS A 214 -10.05 17.13 1.92
C CYS A 214 -9.60 18.61 1.83
N ARG A 215 -10.52 19.53 1.47
CA ARG A 215 -10.25 20.98 1.48
C ARG A 215 -10.00 21.52 2.89
N SER A 216 -10.77 21.05 3.88
CA SER A 216 -10.59 21.43 5.29
C SER A 216 -9.27 20.92 5.87
N ILE A 217 -8.79 19.74 5.45
CA ILE A 217 -7.47 19.22 5.84
C ILE A 217 -6.37 20.11 5.25
N ARG A 218 -6.44 20.45 3.95
CA ARG A 218 -5.49 21.37 3.28
C ARG A 218 -5.47 22.78 3.86
N SER A 219 -6.61 23.30 4.36
CA SER A 219 -6.65 24.64 4.97
C SER A 219 -6.06 24.66 6.39
N SER A 220 -6.19 23.57 7.15
CA SER A 220 -5.67 23.47 8.52
C SER A 220 -4.15 23.40 8.63
N GLU A 221 -3.44 23.10 7.54
CA GLU A 221 -1.96 23.16 7.48
C GLU A 221 -1.42 24.58 7.26
N LYS A 222 -2.25 25.51 6.76
CA LYS A 222 -1.85 26.91 6.57
C LYS A 222 -1.90 27.75 7.83
N GLU A 223 -2.62 27.32 8.87
CA GLU A 223 -2.75 28.06 10.14
C GLU A 223 -1.67 27.72 11.18
N VAL A 224 -0.74 26.80 10.88
CA VAL A 224 0.34 26.38 11.82
C VAL A 224 1.71 26.98 11.42
N VAL A 225 1.74 27.86 10.42
CA VAL A 225 2.92 28.67 10.06
C VAL A 225 2.58 30.14 10.21
N GLU A 226 2.35 30.58 11.45
CA GLU A 226 2.56 31.96 11.91
C GLU A 226 3.14 31.93 13.32
#